data_AF-A0A5K1CEM6-F1
#
_entry.id   AF-A0A5K1CEM6-F1
#
_cell.length_a   1.000
_cell.length_b   1.000
_cell.length_c   1.000
_cell.angle_alpha   90.00
_cell.angle_beta   90.00
_cell.angle_gamma   90.00
#
_symmetry.space_group_name_H-M   'P 1'
#
loop_
_entity.id
_entity.type
_entity.pdbx_description
1 polymer ?
#
loop_
_entity_poly.entity_id
_entity_poly.type
_entity_poly.pdbx_seq_one_letter_code
_entity_poly.pdbx_strand_id
1 'polypeptide(L)'
;WLCGAATRREHTWTSIEGHSCGRYKEDREKKAERAKRELDRYMHYHSRYKAHLDSFKLETKLKESVQNKILTSENKETGVRDYSWVTNGLHRLFRSRRVLSYSYPFAFYMFGELFKDELTEEERDLKQHLFEDQQQQLEGTVEKLSKLIEEPFDELPEKKVLDIRMHVINLTVLIDKLCQK
;
A
#
# COMPACT_ATOMS: atom_id res chain seq x y z
N TRP A 1 -28.07 37.88 -16.12
CA TRP A 1 -26.59 37.90 -16.13
C TRP A 1 -25.94 37.05 -15.04
N LEU A 2 -26.55 36.83 -13.86
CA LEU A 2 -25.90 36.12 -12.72
C LEU A 2 -25.49 34.66 -12.95
N CYS A 3 -26.06 33.94 -13.92
CA CYS A 3 -25.79 32.50 -14.10
C CYS A 3 -25.59 32.04 -15.55
N GLY A 4 -25.59 32.96 -16.52
CA GLY A 4 -25.23 32.69 -17.93
C GLY A 4 -26.08 31.65 -18.69
N ALA A 5 -27.13 31.08 -18.10
CA ALA A 5 -27.97 30.06 -18.75
C ALA A 5 -28.94 30.69 -19.75
N ALA A 6 -29.20 29.97 -20.85
CA ALA A 6 -30.16 30.39 -21.87
C ALA A 6 -31.59 30.39 -21.30
N THR A 7 -32.24 31.55 -21.34
CA THR A 7 -33.64 31.70 -20.96
C THR A 7 -34.51 31.42 -22.18
N ARG A 8 -35.43 30.46 -22.10
CA ARG A 8 -36.41 30.19 -23.17
C ARG A 8 -37.40 31.35 -23.31
N ARG A 9 -38.25 31.30 -24.35
CA ARG A 9 -39.22 32.37 -24.68
C ARG A 9 -40.30 32.59 -23.61
N GLU A 10 -40.53 31.62 -22.72
CA GLU A 10 -41.53 31.70 -21.65
C GLU A 10 -40.90 32.26 -20.36
N HIS A 11 -41.11 33.55 -20.11
CA HIS A 11 -40.76 34.21 -18.87
C HIS A 11 -41.70 35.39 -18.58
N THR A 12 -41.91 35.68 -17.31
CA THR A 12 -42.62 36.85 -16.79
C THR A 12 -41.63 37.83 -16.18
N TRP A 13 -42.10 39.01 -15.75
CA TRP A 13 -41.22 39.98 -15.09
C TRP A 13 -40.65 39.47 -13.75
N THR A 14 -41.27 38.45 -13.16
CA THR A 14 -40.96 37.91 -11.83
C THR A 14 -40.46 36.46 -11.84
N SER A 15 -40.58 35.72 -12.95
CA SER A 15 -40.09 34.34 -13.05
C SER A 15 -39.68 33.95 -14.47
N ILE A 16 -38.67 33.08 -14.59
CA ILE A 16 -38.27 32.47 -15.86
C ILE A 16 -38.63 30.98 -15.79
N GLU A 17 -39.41 30.50 -16.74
CA GLU A 17 -39.90 29.12 -16.74
C GLU A 17 -38.75 28.14 -16.99
N GLY A 18 -38.67 27.08 -16.18
CA GLY A 18 -37.58 26.08 -16.22
C GLY A 18 -36.21 26.56 -15.70
N HIS A 19 -36.12 27.78 -15.17
CA HIS A 19 -34.85 28.38 -14.78
C HIS A 19 -34.65 28.39 -13.26
N SER A 20 -33.87 27.42 -12.75
CA SER A 20 -33.61 27.25 -11.32
C SER A 20 -32.23 27.80 -10.89
N CYS A 21 -31.66 28.75 -11.62
CA CYS A 21 -30.31 29.23 -11.30
C CYS A 21 -30.30 29.98 -9.97
N GLY A 22 -29.34 29.67 -9.09
CA GLY A 22 -29.28 30.22 -7.73
C GLY A 22 -30.08 29.44 -6.67
N ARG A 23 -30.93 28.47 -7.04
CA ARG A 23 -31.51 27.55 -6.05
C ARG A 23 -30.45 26.55 -5.59
N TYR A 24 -30.26 26.47 -4.28
CA TYR A 24 -29.51 25.39 -3.66
C TYR A 24 -30.09 24.05 -4.11
N LYS A 25 -29.23 23.15 -4.59
CA LYS A 25 -29.61 21.81 -5.04
C LYS A 25 -28.92 20.80 -4.15
N GLU A 26 -29.62 20.35 -3.12
CA GLU A 26 -29.13 19.34 -2.18
C GLU A 26 -28.59 18.10 -2.90
N ASP A 27 -29.27 17.66 -3.97
CA ASP A 27 -28.81 16.54 -4.81
C ASP A 27 -27.46 16.77 -5.48
N ARG A 28 -27.16 18.01 -5.88
CA ARG A 28 -25.87 18.36 -6.50
C ARG A 28 -24.77 18.30 -5.46
N GLU A 29 -25.03 18.76 -4.24
CA GLU A 29 -24.08 18.67 -3.14
C GLU A 29 -23.87 17.23 -2.69
N LYS A 30 -24.94 16.44 -2.53
CA LYS A 30 -24.86 14.99 -2.23
C LYS A 30 -24.03 14.24 -3.27
N LYS A 31 -24.21 14.54 -4.56
CA LYS A 31 -23.39 13.97 -5.65
C LYS A 31 -21.93 14.40 -5.58
N ALA A 32 -21.67 15.68 -5.31
CA ALA A 32 -20.31 16.21 -5.18
C ALA A 32 -19.59 15.58 -3.98
N GLU A 33 -20.27 15.45 -2.84
CA GLU A 33 -19.76 14.83 -1.63
C GLU A 33 -19.45 13.34 -1.85
N ARG A 34 -20.35 12.60 -2.53
CA ARG A 34 -20.09 11.21 -2.93
C ARG A 34 -18.86 11.10 -3.84
N ALA A 35 -18.78 11.92 -4.89
CA ALA A 35 -17.65 11.92 -5.83
C ALA A 35 -16.32 12.22 -5.12
N LYS A 36 -16.33 13.15 -4.15
CA LYS A 36 -15.16 13.46 -3.33
C LYS A 36 -14.72 12.26 -2.50
N ARG A 37 -15.65 11.59 -1.80
CA ARG A 37 -15.34 10.39 -1.00
C ARG A 37 -14.77 9.25 -1.85
N GLU A 38 -15.32 9.03 -3.04
CA GLU A 38 -14.82 8.03 -3.98
C GLU A 38 -13.40 8.36 -4.47
N LEU A 39 -13.13 9.64 -4.76
CA LEU A 39 -11.79 10.10 -5.15
C LEU A 39 -10.79 9.94 -4.00
N ASP A 40 -11.14 10.34 -2.79
CA ASP A 40 -10.28 10.21 -1.61
C ASP A 40 -9.95 8.73 -1.34
N ARG A 41 -10.96 7.85 -1.45
CA ARG A 41 -10.79 6.40 -1.36
C ARG A 41 -9.84 5.89 -2.45
N TYR A 42 -10.04 6.27 -3.70
CA TYR A 42 -9.15 5.88 -4.79
C TYR A 42 -7.71 6.32 -4.54
N MET A 43 -7.51 7.58 -4.16
CA MET A 43 -6.18 8.15 -3.90
C MET A 43 -5.46 7.41 -2.77
N HIS A 44 -6.16 7.03 -1.71
CA HIS A 44 -5.61 6.22 -0.62
C HIS A 44 -5.00 4.91 -1.13
N TYR A 45 -5.81 4.05 -1.77
CA TYR A 45 -5.33 2.73 -2.25
C TYR A 45 -4.30 2.86 -3.37
N HIS A 46 -4.49 3.81 -4.31
CA HIS A 46 -3.55 4.02 -5.41
C HIS A 46 -2.18 4.49 -4.92
N SER A 47 -2.14 5.40 -3.94
CA SER A 47 -0.85 5.89 -3.39
C SER A 47 -0.02 4.77 -2.77
N ARG A 48 -0.66 3.85 -2.04
CA ARG A 48 0.00 2.71 -1.40
C ARG A 48 0.44 1.65 -2.39
N TYR A 49 -0.42 1.32 -3.36
CA TYR A 49 -0.05 0.48 -4.50
C TYR A 49 1.22 1.00 -5.18
N LYS A 50 1.23 2.30 -5.52
CA LYS A 50 2.35 2.95 -6.19
C LYS A 50 3.60 2.94 -5.32
N ALA A 51 3.48 3.26 -4.03
CA ALA A 51 4.58 3.24 -3.08
C ALA A 51 5.27 1.87 -3.03
N HIS A 52 4.51 0.77 -2.90
CA HIS A 52 5.09 -0.57 -2.91
C HIS A 52 5.70 -0.97 -4.25
N LEU A 53 5.11 -0.53 -5.37
CA LEU A 53 5.68 -0.79 -6.69
C LEU A 53 7.02 -0.05 -6.89
N ASP A 54 7.13 1.17 -6.38
CA ASP A 54 8.36 1.95 -6.45
C ASP A 54 9.42 1.40 -5.48
N SER A 55 9.04 1.00 -4.25
CA SER A 55 9.93 0.26 -3.34
C SER A 55 10.46 -1.02 -3.98
N PHE A 56 9.60 -1.81 -4.64
CA PHE A 56 10.00 -3.04 -5.31
C PHE A 56 11.08 -2.81 -6.40
N LYS A 57 10.97 -1.71 -7.16
CA LYS A 57 11.99 -1.33 -8.15
C LYS A 57 13.31 -0.93 -7.49
N LEU A 58 13.28 -0.22 -6.38
CA LEU A 58 14.48 0.17 -5.63
C LEU A 58 15.17 -1.07 -5.03
N GLU A 59 14.40 -1.97 -4.42
CA GLU A 59 14.91 -3.21 -3.85
C GLU A 59 15.52 -4.12 -4.92
N THR A 60 15.04 -4.06 -6.18
CA THR A 60 15.65 -4.83 -7.28
C THR A 60 17.12 -4.43 -7.48
N LYS A 61 17.44 -3.14 -7.30
CA LYS A 61 18.83 -2.63 -7.31
C LYS A 61 19.58 -3.00 -6.02
N LEU A 62 18.88 -3.04 -4.88
CA LEU A 62 19.45 -3.47 -3.60
C LEU A 62 20.02 -4.90 -3.70
N LYS A 63 19.45 -5.77 -4.55
CA LYS A 63 19.97 -7.12 -4.79
C LYS A 63 21.45 -7.13 -5.19
N GLU A 64 21.85 -6.29 -6.13
CA GLU A 64 23.23 -6.22 -6.62
C GLU A 64 24.15 -5.70 -5.51
N SER A 65 23.70 -4.69 -4.76
CA SER A 65 24.43 -4.16 -3.61
C SER A 65 24.66 -5.23 -2.54
N VAL A 66 23.61 -5.97 -2.16
CA VAL A 66 23.70 -7.07 -1.18
C VAL A 66 24.65 -8.16 -1.66
N GLN A 67 24.62 -8.53 -2.95
CA GLN A 67 25.56 -9.52 -3.50
C GLN A 67 27.02 -9.06 -3.37
N ASN A 68 27.31 -7.79 -3.66
CA ASN A 68 28.65 -7.24 -3.49
C ASN A 68 29.10 -7.21 -2.02
N LYS A 69 28.17 -6.88 -1.10
CA LYS A 69 28.43 -6.94 0.35
C LYS A 69 28.76 -8.35 0.80
N ILE A 70 28.01 -9.36 0.35
CA ILE A 70 28.29 -10.78 0.64
C ILE A 70 29.71 -11.16 0.20
N LEU A 71 30.08 -10.87 -1.04
CA LEU A 71 31.43 -11.18 -1.57
C LEU A 71 32.53 -10.50 -0.75
N THR A 72 32.31 -9.24 -0.36
CA THR A 72 33.26 -8.49 0.47
C THR A 72 33.39 -9.11 1.86
N SER A 73 32.28 -9.52 2.46
CA SER A 73 32.26 -10.18 3.77
C SER A 73 32.89 -11.57 3.75
N GLU A 74 32.68 -12.36 2.70
CA GLU A 74 33.27 -13.70 2.53
C GLU A 74 34.80 -13.65 2.36
N ASN A 75 35.33 -12.56 1.79
CA ASN A 75 36.76 -12.34 1.66
C ASN A 75 37.44 -11.93 2.99
N LYS A 76 36.68 -11.56 4.01
CA LYS A 76 37.23 -11.25 5.34
C LYS A 76 37.40 -12.54 6.14
N GLU A 77 38.53 -12.69 6.83
CA GLU A 77 38.73 -13.76 7.81
C GLU A 77 37.85 -13.52 9.06
N THR A 78 36.55 -13.77 8.93
CA THR A 78 35.55 -13.67 10.01
C THR A 78 34.96 -15.04 10.32
N GLY A 79 34.38 -15.21 11.51
CA GLY A 79 33.69 -16.45 11.89
C GLY A 79 32.40 -16.70 11.10
N VAL A 80 31.85 -15.68 10.42
CA VAL A 80 30.61 -15.75 9.66
C VAL A 80 30.90 -16.10 8.21
N ARG A 81 30.62 -17.36 7.84
CA ARG A 81 30.81 -17.87 6.47
C ARG A 81 29.53 -18.10 5.68
N ASP A 82 28.38 -17.99 6.34
CA ASP A 82 27.06 -18.24 5.74
C ASP A 82 26.23 -16.96 5.70
N TYR A 83 26.03 -16.44 4.50
CA TYR A 83 25.19 -15.27 4.20
C TYR A 83 23.88 -15.65 3.47
N SER A 84 23.48 -16.93 3.49
CA SER A 84 22.20 -17.35 2.90
C SER A 84 21.00 -16.65 3.55
N TRP A 85 21.11 -16.26 4.82
CA TRP A 85 20.06 -15.54 5.56
C TRP A 85 19.68 -14.21 4.92
N VAL A 86 20.63 -13.42 4.41
CA VAL A 86 20.34 -12.12 3.79
C VAL A 86 19.75 -12.30 2.39
N THR A 87 20.22 -13.30 1.65
CA THR A 87 19.66 -13.65 0.33
C THR A 87 18.22 -14.16 0.46
N ASN A 88 17.96 -15.03 1.44
CA ASN A 88 16.62 -15.50 1.75
C ASN A 88 15.72 -14.37 2.24
N GLY A 89 16.24 -13.48 3.10
CA GLY A 89 15.56 -12.26 3.52
C GLY A 89 15.14 -11.39 2.33
N LEU A 90 16.05 -11.17 1.38
CA LEU A 90 15.78 -10.37 0.18
C LEU A 90 14.71 -11.02 -0.71
N HIS A 91 14.76 -12.34 -0.92
CA HIS A 91 13.72 -13.06 -1.66
C HIS A 91 12.34 -12.93 -0.99
N ARG A 92 12.30 -13.00 0.35
CA ARG A 92 11.06 -12.78 1.10
C ARG A 92 10.57 -11.35 0.98
N LEU A 93 11.46 -10.37 1.10
CA LEU A 93 11.14 -8.96 0.91
C LEU A 93 10.45 -8.72 -0.45
N PHE A 94 11.05 -9.20 -1.55
CA PHE A 94 10.47 -9.07 -2.89
C PHE A 94 9.08 -9.70 -3.02
N ARG A 95 8.93 -10.92 -2.51
CA ARG A 95 7.64 -11.61 -2.56
C ARG A 95 6.59 -10.83 -1.78
N SER A 96 6.93 -10.33 -0.60
CA SER A 96 6.01 -9.58 0.24
C SER A 96 5.64 -8.22 -0.34
N ARG A 97 6.58 -7.48 -0.95
CA ARG A 97 6.26 -6.24 -1.69
C ARG A 97 5.27 -6.48 -2.80
N ARG A 98 5.43 -7.58 -3.54
CA ARG A 98 4.50 -7.95 -4.60
C ARG A 98 3.11 -8.24 -4.04
N VAL A 99 3.02 -9.00 -2.95
CA VAL A 99 1.76 -9.28 -2.24
C VAL A 99 1.12 -7.98 -1.76
N LEU A 100 1.87 -7.10 -1.08
CA LEU A 100 1.38 -5.81 -0.60
C LEU A 100 0.91 -4.91 -1.75
N SER A 101 1.64 -4.86 -2.87
CA SER A 101 1.20 -4.07 -4.03
C SER A 101 -0.17 -4.53 -4.53
N TYR A 102 -0.42 -5.85 -4.63
CA TYR A 102 -1.70 -6.37 -5.13
C TYR A 102 -2.81 -6.37 -4.08
N SER A 103 -2.48 -6.31 -2.79
CA SER A 103 -3.48 -6.27 -1.72
C SER A 103 -4.27 -4.95 -1.69
N TYR A 104 -3.66 -3.83 -2.09
CA TYR A 104 -4.35 -2.53 -2.16
C TYR A 104 -5.44 -2.46 -3.26
N PRO A 105 -5.16 -2.80 -4.54
CA PRO A 105 -6.21 -2.92 -5.54
C PRO A 105 -7.27 -3.95 -5.17
N PHE A 106 -6.88 -5.08 -4.58
CA PHE A 106 -7.82 -6.08 -4.10
C PHE A 106 -8.80 -5.48 -3.09
N ALA A 107 -8.31 -4.81 -2.04
CA ALA A 107 -9.16 -4.18 -1.02
C ALA A 107 -10.08 -3.10 -1.61
N PHE A 108 -9.57 -2.29 -2.54
CA PHE A 108 -10.36 -1.26 -3.22
C PHE A 108 -11.59 -1.84 -3.93
N TYR A 109 -11.43 -2.96 -4.64
CA TYR A 109 -12.55 -3.60 -5.34
C TYR A 109 -13.41 -4.46 -4.41
N MET A 110 -12.79 -5.35 -3.62
CA MET A 110 -13.49 -6.31 -2.74
C MET A 110 -14.43 -5.62 -1.75
N PHE A 111 -13.97 -4.53 -1.13
CA PHE A 111 -14.77 -3.77 -0.17
C PHE A 111 -15.44 -2.54 -0.80
N GLY A 112 -15.42 -2.44 -2.13
CA GLY A 112 -16.06 -1.37 -2.90
C GLY A 112 -17.46 -1.73 -3.39
N GLU A 113 -17.98 -0.88 -4.28
CA GLU A 113 -19.33 -1.04 -4.86
C GLU A 113 -19.44 -2.29 -5.75
N LEU A 114 -18.33 -2.80 -6.31
CA LEU A 114 -18.35 -3.94 -7.24
C LEU A 114 -18.92 -5.21 -6.62
N PHE A 115 -18.65 -5.43 -5.33
CA PHE A 115 -19.12 -6.60 -4.58
C PHE A 115 -20.07 -6.15 -3.46
N LYS A 116 -20.87 -5.11 -3.71
CA LYS A 116 -21.79 -4.58 -2.70
C LYS A 116 -22.81 -5.62 -2.24
N ASP A 117 -23.31 -6.39 -3.19
CA ASP A 117 -24.42 -7.32 -2.97
C ASP A 117 -23.99 -8.72 -2.51
N GLU A 118 -22.67 -8.98 -2.48
CA GLU A 118 -22.10 -10.29 -2.10
C GLU A 118 -21.92 -10.48 -0.58
N LEU A 119 -21.96 -9.38 0.19
CA LEU A 119 -21.72 -9.36 1.64
C LEU A 119 -22.71 -8.42 2.31
N THR A 120 -23.23 -8.82 3.47
CA THR A 120 -23.95 -7.88 4.35
C THR A 120 -23.03 -6.74 4.79
N GLU A 121 -23.59 -5.59 5.17
CA GLU A 121 -22.79 -4.44 5.64
C GLU A 121 -21.92 -4.83 6.85
N GLU A 122 -22.47 -5.59 7.80
CA GLU A 122 -21.73 -6.07 8.99
C GLU A 122 -20.57 -7.01 8.62
N GLU A 123 -20.77 -7.94 7.70
CA GLU A 123 -19.71 -8.85 7.25
C GLU A 123 -18.63 -8.12 6.46
N ARG A 124 -19.01 -7.14 5.64
CA ARG A 124 -18.07 -6.32 4.88
C ARG A 124 -17.17 -5.55 5.82
N ASP A 125 -17.74 -4.85 6.78
CA ASP A 125 -16.98 -4.05 7.74
C ASP A 125 -16.03 -4.94 8.56
N LEU A 126 -16.52 -6.07 9.07
CA LEU A 126 -15.68 -7.02 9.82
C LEU A 126 -14.52 -7.57 8.97
N LYS A 127 -14.80 -8.02 7.74
CA LYS A 127 -13.78 -8.57 6.84
C LYS A 127 -12.79 -7.51 6.37
N GLN A 128 -13.25 -6.29 6.12
CA GLN A 128 -12.39 -5.18 5.74
C GLN A 128 -11.44 -4.83 6.89
N HIS A 129 -11.95 -4.67 8.12
CA HIS A 129 -11.12 -4.40 9.28
C HIS A 129 -10.08 -5.48 9.52
N LEU A 130 -10.47 -6.76 9.44
CA LEU A 130 -9.54 -7.87 9.60
C LEU A 130 -8.46 -7.86 8.51
N PHE A 131 -8.85 -7.64 7.26
CA PHE A 131 -7.92 -7.59 6.13
C PHE A 131 -6.93 -6.42 6.28
N GLU A 132 -7.41 -5.23 6.62
CA GLU A 132 -6.57 -4.03 6.77
C GLU A 132 -5.61 -4.16 7.95
N ASP A 133 -6.03 -4.78 9.06
CA ASP A 133 -5.15 -5.10 10.19
C ASP A 133 -4.04 -6.07 9.78
N GLN A 134 -4.37 -7.14 9.05
CA GLN A 134 -3.37 -8.08 8.53
C GLN A 134 -2.42 -7.41 7.53
N GLN A 135 -2.95 -6.56 6.64
CA GLN A 135 -2.17 -5.80 5.67
C GLN A 135 -1.17 -4.87 6.40
N GLN A 136 -1.62 -4.17 7.44
CA GLN A 136 -0.77 -3.27 8.22
C GLN A 136 0.32 -4.04 9.00
N GLN A 137 -0.01 -5.19 9.58
CA GLN A 137 0.97 -6.05 10.26
C GLN A 137 2.04 -6.57 9.28
N LEU A 138 1.62 -6.99 8.08
CA LEU A 138 2.54 -7.42 7.03
C LEU A 138 3.44 -6.27 6.59
N GLU A 139 2.86 -5.10 6.28
CA GLU A 139 3.60 -3.90 5.87
C GLU A 139 4.64 -3.50 6.92
N GLY A 140 4.24 -3.37 8.19
CA GLY A 140 5.16 -3.02 9.27
C GLY A 140 6.29 -4.04 9.45
N THR A 141 6.03 -5.32 9.21
CA THR A 141 7.05 -6.37 9.27
C THR A 141 8.01 -6.31 8.07
N VAL A 142 7.47 -6.04 6.88
CA VAL A 142 8.21 -5.89 5.63
C VAL A 142 9.14 -4.68 5.67
N GLU A 143 8.68 -3.54 6.18
CA GLU A 143 9.54 -2.34 6.32
C GLU A 143 10.70 -2.58 7.29
N LYS A 144 10.46 -3.30 8.40
CA LYS A 144 11.54 -3.68 9.34
C LYS A 144 12.56 -4.59 8.67
N LEU A 145 12.11 -5.54 7.85
CA LEU A 145 12.99 -6.43 7.10
C LEU A 145 13.82 -5.65 6.07
N SER A 146 13.21 -4.72 5.32
CA SER A 146 13.90 -3.86 4.35
C SER A 146 15.06 -3.13 5.01
N LYS A 147 14.79 -2.45 6.14
CA LYS A 147 15.80 -1.70 6.89
C LYS A 147 16.99 -2.56 7.31
N LEU A 148 16.73 -3.76 7.83
CA LEU A 148 17.80 -4.66 8.27
C LEU A 148 18.66 -5.20 7.10
N ILE A 149 18.07 -5.39 5.92
CA ILE A 149 18.79 -5.84 4.73
C ILE A 149 19.66 -4.71 4.16
N GLU A 150 19.22 -3.46 4.30
CA GLU A 150 19.96 -2.28 3.85
C GLU A 150 21.20 -1.96 4.71
N GLU A 151 21.24 -2.44 5.96
CA GLU A 151 22.38 -2.25 6.87
C GLU A 151 23.73 -2.64 6.22
N PRO A 152 24.82 -1.90 6.48
CA PRO A 152 26.15 -2.20 5.93
C PRO A 152 26.82 -3.34 6.71
N PHE A 153 26.22 -4.53 6.73
CA PHE A 153 26.73 -5.68 7.52
C PHE A 153 28.16 -6.08 7.16
N ASP A 154 28.62 -5.73 5.97
CA ASP A 154 29.99 -5.90 5.52
C ASP A 154 30.99 -5.01 6.26
N GLU A 155 30.57 -3.87 6.79
CA GLU A 155 31.41 -2.94 7.55
C GLU A 155 31.28 -3.09 9.07
N LEU A 156 30.33 -3.93 9.53
CA LEU A 156 30.01 -4.08 10.94
C LEU A 156 30.86 -5.15 11.65
N PRO A 157 31.08 -5.02 12.98
CA PRO A 157 31.67 -6.08 13.78
C PRO A 157 30.82 -7.36 13.77
N GLU A 158 31.47 -8.52 13.82
CA GLU A 158 30.83 -9.84 13.76
C GLU A 158 29.63 -9.99 14.70
N LYS A 159 29.75 -9.52 15.94
CA LYS A 159 28.65 -9.56 16.92
C LYS A 159 27.37 -8.90 16.39
N LYS A 160 27.49 -7.72 15.75
CA LYS A 160 26.33 -7.02 15.17
C LYS A 160 25.77 -7.74 13.95
N VAL A 161 26.64 -8.37 13.14
CA VAL A 161 26.19 -9.17 11.99
C VAL A 161 25.35 -10.36 12.45
N LEU A 162 25.75 -11.03 13.54
CA LEU A 162 24.96 -12.11 14.14
C LEU A 162 23.61 -11.63 14.69
N ASP A 163 23.57 -10.44 15.30
CA ASP A 163 22.31 -9.83 15.75
C ASP A 163 21.37 -9.52 14.58
N ILE A 164 21.90 -8.96 13.48
CA ILE A 164 21.13 -8.70 12.25
C ILE A 164 20.61 -10.01 11.66
N ARG A 165 21.46 -11.04 11.56
CA ARG A 165 21.08 -12.38 11.08
C ARG A 165 19.89 -12.93 11.86
N MET A 166 19.94 -12.88 13.20
CA MET A 166 18.85 -13.36 14.05
C MET A 166 17.54 -12.60 13.76
N HIS A 167 17.60 -11.27 13.68
CA HIS A 167 16.41 -10.46 13.39
C HIS A 167 15.84 -10.72 11.99
N VAL A 168 16.68 -10.84 10.96
CA VAL A 168 16.23 -11.16 9.60
C VAL A 168 15.52 -12.50 9.57
N ILE A 169 16.10 -13.54 10.17
CA ILE A 169 15.46 -14.87 10.24
C ILE A 169 14.10 -14.78 10.93
N ASN A 170 14.03 -14.11 12.09
CA ASN A 170 12.77 -13.96 12.83
C ASN A 170 11.68 -13.23 12.03
N LEU A 171 12.03 -12.14 11.34
CA LEU A 171 11.08 -11.39 10.51
C LEU A 171 10.63 -12.20 9.30
N THR A 172 11.52 -12.96 8.66
CA THR A 172 11.12 -13.83 7.53
C THR A 172 10.12 -14.91 7.94
N VAL A 173 10.30 -15.51 9.12
CA VAL A 173 9.34 -16.48 9.69
C VAL A 173 8.02 -15.80 10.03
N LEU A 174 8.05 -14.57 10.58
CA LEU A 174 6.83 -13.81 10.88
C LEU A 174 6.05 -13.48 9.61
N ILE A 175 6.73 -13.04 8.55
CA ILE A 175 6.13 -12.79 7.23
C ILE A 175 5.46 -14.05 6.68
N ASP A 176 6.15 -15.20 6.75
CA ASP A 176 5.59 -16.46 6.25
C ASP A 176 4.31 -16.84 7.03
N LYS A 177 4.28 -16.62 8.35
CA LYS A 177 3.08 -16.85 9.17
C LYS A 177 1.93 -15.90 8.80
N LEU A 178 2.22 -14.63 8.52
CA LEU A 178 1.21 -13.65 8.11
C LEU A 178 0.64 -13.95 6.73
N CYS A 179 1.40 -14.60 5.85
CA CYS A 179 0.98 -14.98 4.51
C CYS A 179 0.33 -16.38 4.42
N GLN A 180 0.33 -17.18 5.49
CA GLN A 180 -0.26 -18.53 5.54
C GLN A 180 -1.67 -18.57 6.14
N LYS A 181 -2.07 -17.51 6.85
CA LYS A 181 -3.41 -17.36 7.43
C LYS A 181 -4.38 -16.81 6.39
#